data_AF-A0A8K0HUX3-F1
#
_entry.id   AF-A0A8K0HUX3-F1
#
_cell.length_a   1.000
_cell.length_b   1.000
_cell.length_c   1.000
_cell.angle_alpha   90.00
_cell.angle_beta   90.00
_cell.angle_gamma   90.00
#
_symmetry.space_group_name_H-M   'P 1'
#
loop_
_entity.id
_entity.type
_entity.pdbx_description
1 polymer ?
#
loop_
_entity_poly.entity_id
_entity_poly.type
_entity_poly.pdbx_seq_one_letter_code
_entity_poly.pdbx_strand_id
1 'polypeptide(L)'
;MGYATSIGKYHLGRTIGEGTFAKVKLAVNTETNKNVAIKIIDKKMVLQNKLMHQVKREISTMKLLHHPNIVKIYEVIATKTKIYLVMEYVSGGQLSDKLFYLKRLDEREARKYFQQLIDSVDYCHGRGVYHRDVKPENLLVDSRGNLKVSDFGLSVARKLIAMNNDLDLSWAQCGEKARRLAINCLRISELCGS
;
A
#
# COMPACT_ATOMS: atom_id res chain seq x y z
N MET A 1 21.21 -3.67 -15.77
CA MET A 1 20.38 -2.74 -16.56
C MET A 1 19.89 -1.62 -15.66
N GLY A 2 20.39 -0.39 -15.86
CA GLY A 2 19.96 0.77 -15.07
C GLY A 2 18.53 1.19 -15.42
N TYR A 3 17.77 1.65 -14.42
CA TYR A 3 16.48 2.29 -14.67
C TYR A 3 16.73 3.68 -15.29
N ALA A 4 15.81 4.14 -16.14
CA ALA A 4 15.85 5.53 -16.63
C ALA A 4 15.98 6.51 -15.45
N THR A 5 16.72 7.60 -15.65
CA THR A 5 16.90 8.67 -14.65
C THR A 5 15.67 9.56 -14.52
N SER A 6 14.75 9.51 -15.48
CA SER A 6 13.48 10.22 -15.47
C SER A 6 12.37 9.44 -16.15
N ILE A 7 11.12 9.80 -15.82
CA ILE A 7 9.91 9.34 -16.52
C ILE A 7 8.94 10.52 -16.62
N GLY A 8 8.73 11.04 -17.83
CA GLY A 8 7.99 12.29 -18.02
C GLY A 8 8.57 13.42 -17.17
N LYS A 9 7.73 14.06 -16.36
CA LYS A 9 8.09 15.14 -15.42
C LYS A 9 8.67 14.68 -14.08
N TYR A 10 9.01 13.40 -13.95
CA TYR A 10 9.48 12.85 -12.68
C TYR A 10 10.96 12.48 -12.78
N HIS A 11 11.78 13.11 -11.94
CA HIS A 11 13.17 12.75 -11.76
C HIS A 11 13.27 11.60 -10.75
N LEU A 12 13.76 10.43 -11.20
CA LEU A 12 13.78 9.21 -10.40
C LEU A 12 15.03 9.17 -9.51
N GLY A 13 14.81 9.08 -8.19
CA GLY A 13 15.85 8.97 -7.19
C GLY A 13 16.12 7.53 -6.73
N ARG A 14 16.49 7.43 -5.44
CA ARG A 14 16.83 6.17 -4.78
C ARG A 14 15.62 5.23 -4.68
N THR A 15 15.91 3.94 -4.61
CA THR A 15 14.91 2.93 -4.26
C THR A 15 14.54 3.08 -2.79
N ILE A 16 13.24 3.11 -2.49
CA ILE A 16 12.69 3.19 -1.12
C ILE A 16 11.89 1.94 -0.75
N GLY A 17 11.65 1.04 -1.71
CA GLY A 17 11.08 -0.26 -1.48
C GLY A 17 11.37 -1.19 -2.66
N GLU A 18 11.67 -2.45 -2.37
CA GLU A 18 11.91 -3.47 -3.39
C GLU A 18 11.15 -4.73 -3.02
N GLY A 19 10.19 -5.10 -3.86
CA GLY A 19 9.47 -6.35 -3.77
C GLY A 19 9.77 -7.22 -4.97
N THR A 20 9.32 -8.47 -4.92
CA THR A 20 9.58 -9.48 -5.96
C THR A 20 9.11 -9.06 -7.36
N PHE A 21 8.04 -8.27 -7.47
CA PHE A 21 7.40 -7.91 -8.74
C PHE A 21 7.39 -6.40 -9.02
N ALA A 22 7.84 -5.61 -8.06
CA ALA A 22 7.77 -4.16 -8.15
C ALA A 22 8.90 -3.49 -7.40
N LYS A 23 9.38 -2.38 -7.96
CA LYS A 23 10.35 -1.49 -7.31
C LYS A 23 9.69 -0.15 -7.04
N VAL A 24 9.85 0.37 -5.84
CA VAL A 24 9.37 1.69 -5.45
C VAL A 24 10.56 2.63 -5.35
N LYS A 25 10.52 3.72 -6.11
CA LYS A 25 11.54 4.77 -6.09
C LYS A 25 10.95 6.06 -5.53
N LEU A 26 11.76 6.78 -4.74
CA LEU A 26 11.50 8.19 -4.48
C LEU A 26 11.74 8.96 -5.77
N ALA A 27 10.90 9.94 -6.07
CA ALA A 27 11.07 10.81 -7.22
C ALA A 27 10.61 12.23 -6.89
N VAL A 28 11.03 13.18 -7.72
CA VAL A 28 10.61 14.59 -7.62
C VAL A 28 9.83 14.94 -8.88
N ASN A 29 8.61 15.47 -8.71
CA ASN A 29 7.89 16.11 -9.80
C ASN A 29 8.55 17.46 -10.11
N THR A 30 9.13 17.62 -11.30
CA THR A 30 9.89 18.81 -11.70
C THR A 30 9.02 20.04 -11.93
N GLU A 31 7.71 19.88 -12.13
CA GLU A 31 6.79 21.01 -12.29
C GLU A 31 6.39 21.61 -10.93
N THR A 32 6.25 20.77 -9.90
CA THR A 32 5.75 21.21 -8.59
C THR A 32 6.81 21.18 -7.48
N ASN A 33 8.00 20.67 -7.77
CA ASN A 33 9.06 20.38 -6.79
C ASN A 33 8.60 19.55 -5.58
N LYS A 34 7.62 18.66 -5.78
CA LYS A 34 7.09 17.79 -4.71
C LYS A 34 7.65 16.39 -4.82
N ASN A 35 7.99 15.80 -3.67
CA ASN A 35 8.35 14.40 -3.56
C ASN A 35 7.14 13.50 -3.84
N VAL A 36 7.38 12.44 -4.60
CA VAL A 36 6.41 11.38 -4.91
C VAL A 36 7.06 10.01 -4.78
N ALA A 37 6.26 8.97 -4.57
CA ALA A 37 6.69 7.59 -4.65
C ALA A 37 6.25 7.00 -6.00
N ILE A 38 7.16 6.37 -6.73
CA ILE A 38 6.85 5.74 -8.02
C ILE A 38 7.04 4.23 -7.91
N LYS A 39 5.92 3.49 -7.97
CA LYS A 39 5.93 2.02 -8.03
C LYS A 39 6.00 1.55 -9.47
N ILE A 40 7.06 0.80 -9.79
CA ILE A 40 7.39 0.32 -11.13
C ILE A 40 7.09 -1.18 -11.20
N ILE A 41 6.15 -1.56 -12.06
CA ILE A 41 5.68 -2.93 -12.25
C ILE A 41 6.06 -3.42 -13.65
N ASP A 42 6.54 -4.66 -13.78
CA ASP A 42 6.85 -5.27 -15.07
C ASP A 42 5.60 -5.81 -15.78
N LYS A 43 5.35 -5.37 -17.01
CA LYS A 43 4.21 -5.86 -17.82
C LYS A 43 4.36 -7.31 -18.25
N LYS A 44 5.58 -7.84 -18.43
CA LYS A 44 5.79 -9.24 -18.81
C LYS A 44 5.12 -10.17 -17.81
N MET A 45 5.27 -9.89 -16.52
CA MET A 45 4.70 -10.70 -15.45
C MET A 45 3.17 -10.63 -15.42
N VAL A 46 2.59 -9.45 -15.71
CA VAL A 46 1.13 -9.27 -15.80
C VAL A 46 0.55 -9.98 -17.04
N LEU A 47 1.25 -9.91 -18.18
CA LEU A 47 0.81 -10.51 -19.44
C LEU A 47 0.87 -12.03 -19.42
N GLN A 48 1.93 -12.62 -18.86
CA GLN A 48 2.09 -14.08 -18.71
C GLN A 48 0.90 -14.72 -17.98
N ASN A 49 0.27 -13.98 -17.08
CA ASN A 49 -0.84 -14.46 -16.26
C ASN A 49 -2.22 -13.98 -16.74
N LYS A 50 -2.29 -13.34 -17.92
CA LYS A 50 -3.53 -12.81 -18.52
C LYS A 50 -4.30 -11.83 -17.60
N LEU A 51 -3.61 -11.11 -16.72
CA LEU A 51 -4.24 -10.27 -15.69
C LEU A 51 -4.38 -8.79 -16.08
N MET A 52 -4.00 -8.40 -17.30
CA MET A 52 -3.92 -6.99 -17.70
C MET A 52 -5.24 -6.23 -17.56
N HIS A 53 -6.37 -6.86 -17.88
CA HIS A 53 -7.70 -6.26 -17.70
C HIS A 53 -8.04 -6.02 -16.23
N GLN A 54 -7.68 -6.96 -15.36
CA GLN A 54 -7.94 -6.84 -13.93
C GLN A 54 -7.06 -5.75 -13.31
N VAL A 55 -5.77 -5.68 -13.68
CA VAL A 55 -4.85 -4.61 -13.25
C VAL A 55 -5.37 -3.24 -13.66
N LYS A 56 -5.79 -3.06 -14.93
CA LYS A 56 -6.36 -1.79 -15.40
C LYS A 56 -7.60 -1.38 -14.60
N ARG A 57 -8.52 -2.32 -14.34
CA ARG A 57 -9.73 -2.05 -13.58
C ARG A 57 -9.42 -1.63 -12.15
N GLU A 58 -8.56 -2.38 -11.44
CA GLU A 58 -8.20 -2.04 -10.06
C GLU A 58 -7.53 -0.67 -9.99
N ILE A 59 -6.57 -0.37 -10.89
CA ILE A 59 -5.92 0.94 -10.97
C ILE A 59 -6.95 2.06 -11.20
N SER A 60 -7.89 1.87 -12.12
CA SER A 60 -8.93 2.88 -12.39
C SER A 60 -9.78 3.16 -11.15
N THR A 61 -10.23 2.14 -10.43
CA THR A 61 -11.00 2.33 -9.20
C THR A 61 -10.17 3.01 -8.11
N MET A 62 -8.89 2.64 -7.98
CA MET A 62 -7.99 3.26 -7.00
C MET A 62 -7.75 4.74 -7.24
N LYS A 63 -7.66 5.18 -8.50
CA LYS A 63 -7.51 6.61 -8.83
C LYS A 63 -8.67 7.47 -8.33
N LEU A 64 -9.83 6.87 -8.07
CA LEU A 64 -11.02 7.54 -7.56
C LEU A 64 -11.07 7.56 -6.03
N LEU A 65 -10.16 6.86 -5.35
CA LEU A 65 -10.10 6.88 -3.89
C LEU A 65 -9.51 8.21 -3.40
N HIS A 66 -10.25 8.88 -2.54
CA HIS A 66 -9.82 10.11 -1.89
C HIS A 66 -10.16 10.05 -0.41
N HIS A 67 -9.17 9.62 0.38
CA HIS A 67 -9.33 9.44 1.82
C HIS A 67 -8.06 9.93 2.53
N PRO A 68 -8.15 10.63 3.67
CA PRO A 68 -6.98 11.13 4.39
C PRO A 68 -6.00 10.02 4.78
N ASN A 69 -6.50 8.81 5.08
CA ASN A 69 -5.70 7.68 5.52
C ASN A 69 -5.40 6.65 4.41
N ILE A 70 -5.58 7.00 3.13
CA ILE A 70 -5.18 6.17 1.97
C ILE A 70 -4.13 6.91 1.17
N VAL A 71 -3.08 6.21 0.73
CA VAL A 71 -2.07 6.76 -0.17
C VAL A 71 -2.71 7.13 -1.50
N LYS A 72 -2.64 8.42 -1.85
CA LYS A 72 -3.23 8.91 -3.10
C LYS A 72 -2.42 8.45 -4.32
N ILE A 73 -3.10 7.97 -5.35
CA ILE A 73 -2.52 7.82 -6.69
C ILE A 73 -2.74 9.14 -7.45
N TYR A 74 -1.64 9.76 -7.88
CA TYR A 74 -1.71 10.96 -8.71
C TYR A 74 -1.94 10.60 -10.17
N GLU A 75 -1.17 9.65 -10.69
CA GLU A 75 -1.21 9.30 -12.10
C GLU A 75 -0.63 7.91 -12.36
N VAL A 76 -0.83 7.45 -13.59
CA VAL A 76 -0.39 6.14 -14.08
C VAL A 76 0.25 6.35 -15.44
N ILE A 77 1.53 6.03 -15.55
CA ILE A 77 2.27 6.07 -16.80
C ILE A 77 2.53 4.64 -17.25
N ALA A 78 2.19 4.32 -18.50
CA ALA A 78 2.42 2.98 -19.04
C ALA A 78 3.35 3.05 -20.25
N THR A 79 4.42 2.27 -20.24
CA THR A 79 5.32 2.08 -21.40
C THR A 79 5.06 0.72 -22.04
N LYS A 80 5.78 0.35 -23.10
CA LYS A 80 5.67 -0.99 -23.71
C LYS A 80 5.93 -2.12 -22.70
N THR A 81 6.85 -1.92 -21.76
CA THR A 81 7.34 -2.98 -20.87
C THR A 81 7.01 -2.77 -19.39
N LYS A 82 6.66 -1.55 -18.95
CA LYS A 82 6.45 -1.25 -17.52
C LYS A 82 5.16 -0.45 -17.29
N ILE A 83 4.66 -0.50 -16.06
CA ILE A 83 3.63 0.38 -15.52
C ILE A 83 4.26 1.14 -14.35
N TYR A 84 4.09 2.47 -14.33
CA TYR A 84 4.55 3.37 -13.28
C TYR A 84 3.33 3.96 -12.60
N LEU A 85 3.19 3.69 -11.30
CA LEU A 85 2.16 4.30 -10.46
C LEU A 85 2.81 5.43 -9.68
N VAL A 86 2.41 6.66 -9.94
CA VAL A 86 2.90 7.83 -9.20
C VAL A 86 1.96 8.11 -8.05
N MET A 87 2.51 8.11 -6.84
CA MET A 87 1.76 8.08 -5.59
C MET A 87 2.26 9.16 -4.63
N GLU A 88 1.41 9.48 -3.65
CA GLU A 88 1.79 10.25 -2.47
C GLU A 88 3.03 9.64 -1.80
N TYR A 89 4.05 10.47 -1.58
CA TYR A 89 5.19 10.08 -0.76
C TYR A 89 4.86 10.32 0.71
N VAL A 90 4.88 9.25 1.51
CA VAL A 90 4.65 9.29 2.95
C VAL A 90 6.00 9.20 3.65
N SER A 91 6.40 10.27 4.34
CA SER A 91 7.79 10.45 4.81
C SER A 91 8.12 9.76 6.13
N GLY A 92 7.13 9.37 6.95
CA GLY A 92 7.37 8.80 8.29
C GLY A 92 7.64 7.29 8.30
N GLY A 93 7.76 6.65 7.12
CA GLY A 93 8.13 5.25 7.00
C GLY A 93 7.00 4.26 7.28
N GLN A 94 7.36 3.00 7.48
CA GLN A 94 6.39 1.93 7.73
C GLN A 94 6.05 1.82 9.22
N LEU A 95 4.81 1.46 9.53
CA LEU A 95 4.38 1.18 10.89
C LEU A 95 5.12 -0.04 11.47
N SER A 96 5.47 -1.03 10.62
CA SER A 96 6.31 -2.18 11.00
C SER A 96 7.64 -1.75 11.61
N ASP A 97 8.32 -0.77 11.03
CA ASP A 97 9.59 -0.26 11.54
C ASP A 97 9.38 0.35 12.93
N LYS A 98 8.33 1.17 13.10
CA LYS A 98 7.97 1.75 14.40
C LYS A 98 7.70 0.66 15.45
N LEU A 99 6.97 -0.40 15.08
CA LEU A 99 6.70 -1.55 15.96
C LEU A 99 7.97 -2.33 16.31
N PHE A 100 8.88 -2.50 15.34
CA PHE A 100 10.15 -3.20 15.55
C PHE A 100 11.03 -2.50 16.59
N TYR A 101 11.11 -1.16 16.52
CA TYR A 101 11.89 -0.33 17.44
C TYR A 101 11.23 -0.19 18.81
N LEU A 102 9.93 0.15 18.86
CA LEU A 102 9.25 0.44 20.13
C LEU A 102 8.82 -0.83 20.88
N LYS A 103 8.80 -1.99 20.21
CA LYS A 103 8.25 -3.28 20.68
C LYS A 103 6.75 -3.28 20.94
N ARG A 104 6.18 -2.18 21.43
CA ARG A 104 4.75 -1.97 21.65
C ARG A 104 4.38 -0.51 21.38
N LEU A 105 3.14 -0.28 20.98
CA LEU A 105 2.55 1.05 20.96
C LEU A 105 1.82 1.27 22.28
N ASP A 106 1.75 2.53 22.73
CA ASP A 106 0.79 2.86 23.78
C ASP A 106 -0.65 2.69 23.27
N GLU A 107 -1.58 2.47 24.20
CA GLU A 107 -2.98 2.18 23.86
C GLU A 107 -3.64 3.30 23.05
N ARG A 108 -3.27 4.56 23.31
CA ARG A 108 -3.84 5.73 22.66
C ARG A 108 -3.42 5.80 21.20
N GLU A 109 -2.13 5.60 20.91
CA GLU A 109 -1.59 5.50 19.56
C GLU A 109 -2.15 4.29 18.81
N ALA A 110 -2.19 3.13 19.46
CA ALA A 110 -2.77 1.91 18.87
C ALA A 110 -4.24 2.12 18.49
N ARG A 111 -5.04 2.72 19.38
CA ARG A 111 -6.45 3.05 19.13
C ARG A 111 -6.60 4.04 17.99
N LYS A 112 -5.77 5.10 17.93
CA LYS A 112 -5.76 6.07 16.83
C LYS A 112 -5.52 5.39 15.48
N TYR A 113 -4.47 4.57 15.37
CA TYR A 113 -4.18 3.87 14.13
C TYR A 113 -5.27 2.87 13.75
N PHE A 114 -5.82 2.16 14.74
CA PHE A 114 -6.90 1.22 14.47
C PHE A 114 -8.15 1.92 13.92
N GLN A 115 -8.56 3.04 14.51
CA GLN A 115 -9.68 3.84 14.00
C GLN A 115 -9.44 4.32 12.56
N GLN A 116 -8.26 4.86 12.29
CA GLN A 116 -7.88 5.31 10.93
C GLN A 116 -7.85 4.16 9.92
N LEU A 117 -7.43 2.97 10.35
CA LEU A 117 -7.41 1.77 9.52
C LEU A 117 -8.83 1.32 9.17
N ILE A 118 -9.70 1.19 10.17
CA ILE A 118 -11.08 0.76 9.97
C ILE A 118 -11.82 1.74 9.06
N ASP A 119 -11.69 3.04 9.30
CA ASP A 119 -12.27 4.11 8.48
C ASP A 119 -11.82 4.01 7.01
N SER A 120 -10.51 3.81 6.78
CA SER A 120 -9.97 3.61 5.43
C SER A 120 -10.49 2.35 4.73
N VAL A 121 -10.61 1.25 5.48
CA VAL A 121 -11.07 -0.04 4.96
C VAL A 121 -12.55 0.05 4.61
N ASP A 122 -13.37 0.65 5.48
CA ASP A 122 -14.79 0.86 5.24
C ASP A 122 -15.04 1.77 4.03
N TYR A 123 -14.31 2.89 3.94
CA TYR A 123 -14.34 3.79 2.79
C TYR A 123 -14.09 3.08 1.46
N CYS A 124 -13.11 2.18 1.42
CA CYS A 124 -12.76 1.37 0.25
C CYS A 124 -13.81 0.32 -0.07
N HIS A 125 -14.32 -0.39 0.94
CA HIS A 125 -15.33 -1.43 0.77
C HIS A 125 -16.64 -0.85 0.22
N GLY A 126 -17.07 0.32 0.69
CA GLY A 126 -18.22 1.04 0.13
C GLY A 126 -18.07 1.42 -1.35
N ARG A 127 -16.86 1.31 -1.91
CA ARG A 127 -16.53 1.57 -3.32
C ARG A 127 -16.11 0.32 -4.10
N GLY A 128 -16.34 -0.87 -3.52
CA GLY A 128 -16.01 -2.15 -4.15
C GLY A 128 -14.50 -2.41 -4.26
N VAL A 129 -13.66 -1.67 -3.51
CA VAL A 129 -12.22 -1.90 -3.45
C VAL A 129 -11.90 -2.67 -2.18
N TYR A 130 -11.28 -3.84 -2.33
CA TYR A 130 -10.89 -4.67 -1.21
C TYR A 130 -9.36 -4.73 -1.15
N HIS A 131 -8.77 -4.41 0.01
CA HIS A 131 -7.31 -4.46 0.18
C HIS A 131 -6.78 -5.89 0.06
N ARG A 132 -7.50 -6.85 0.67
CA ARG A 132 -7.20 -8.29 0.75
C ARG A 132 -5.89 -8.67 1.48
N ASP A 133 -5.08 -7.68 1.84
CA ASP A 133 -3.86 -7.88 2.60
C ASP A 133 -3.43 -6.66 3.40
N VAL A 134 -4.25 -6.35 4.39
CA VAL A 134 -3.88 -5.42 5.43
C VAL A 134 -2.81 -6.10 6.29
N LYS A 135 -1.61 -5.52 6.32
CA LYS A 135 -0.45 -5.95 7.12
C LYS A 135 0.43 -4.75 7.46
N PRO A 136 1.23 -4.80 8.55
CA PRO A 136 2.03 -3.65 9.01
C PRO A 136 2.90 -3.00 7.94
N GLU A 137 3.43 -3.78 6.99
CA GLU A 137 4.33 -3.34 5.92
C GLU A 137 3.62 -2.49 4.86
N ASN A 138 2.30 -2.63 4.75
CA ASN A 138 1.46 -1.81 3.87
C ASN A 138 0.92 -0.57 4.59
N LEU A 139 1.19 -0.42 5.88
CA LEU A 139 0.77 0.72 6.69
C LEU A 139 1.94 1.68 6.85
N LEU A 140 1.77 2.89 6.33
CA LEU A 140 2.73 3.97 6.45
C LEU A 140 2.25 4.95 7.52
N VAL A 141 3.18 5.73 8.06
CA VAL A 141 2.88 6.81 8.98
C VAL A 141 3.40 8.11 8.37
N ASP A 142 2.56 9.15 8.29
CA ASP A 142 2.99 10.46 7.79
C ASP A 142 3.78 11.25 8.85
N SER A 143 4.31 12.42 8.46
CA SER A 143 5.07 13.29 9.37
C SER A 143 4.23 13.85 10.54
N ARG A 144 2.91 13.71 10.51
CA ARG A 144 1.98 14.14 11.56
C ARG A 144 1.52 12.96 12.42
N GLY A 145 2.10 11.77 12.24
CA GLY A 145 1.73 10.58 12.98
C GLY A 145 0.37 10.02 12.60
N ASN A 146 -0.09 10.22 11.36
CA ASN A 146 -1.33 9.62 10.86
C ASN A 146 -1.05 8.43 9.96
N LEU A 147 -1.91 7.42 10.06
CA LEU A 147 -1.86 6.23 9.24
C LEU A 147 -2.15 6.56 7.77
N LYS A 148 -1.39 5.96 6.88
CA LYS A 148 -1.60 5.97 5.44
C LYS A 148 -1.52 4.54 4.94
N VAL A 149 -2.65 3.99 4.54
CA VAL A 149 -2.72 2.64 3.98
C VAL A 149 -2.28 2.71 2.52
N SER A 150 -1.22 1.96 2.20
CA SER A 150 -0.64 1.83 0.86
C SER A 150 -1.04 0.51 0.21
N ASP A 151 -0.73 0.32 -1.07
CA ASP A 151 -0.90 -0.98 -1.76
C ASP A 151 -2.32 -1.57 -1.79
N PHE A 152 -3.35 -0.74 -1.59
CA PHE A 152 -4.72 -1.07 -1.98
C PHE A 152 -4.77 -1.51 -3.45
N GLY A 153 -5.72 -2.36 -3.84
CA GLY A 153 -6.02 -2.62 -5.26
C GLY A 153 -4.86 -3.12 -6.14
N LEU A 154 -3.78 -3.64 -5.56
CA LEU A 154 -2.74 -4.39 -6.28
C LEU A 154 -2.88 -5.89 -6.02
N SER A 155 -4.07 -6.32 -5.59
CA SER A 155 -4.39 -7.72 -5.28
C SER A 155 -4.21 -8.62 -6.49
N VAL A 156 -4.38 -8.08 -7.70
CA VAL A 156 -4.10 -8.78 -8.96
C VAL A 156 -2.60 -9.04 -9.16
N ALA A 157 -1.72 -8.11 -8.79
CA ALA A 157 -0.28 -8.41 -8.76
C ALA A 157 0.06 -9.53 -7.78
N ARG A 158 -0.83 -9.78 -6.82
CA ARG A 158 -0.74 -10.89 -5.87
C ARG A 158 -1.43 -12.17 -6.30
N LYS A 159 -2.44 -12.12 -7.18
CA LYS A 159 -2.92 -13.33 -7.88
C LYS A 159 -1.82 -13.98 -8.74
N LEU A 160 -0.82 -13.20 -9.16
CA LEU A 160 0.43 -13.72 -9.74
C LEU A 160 1.25 -14.57 -8.75
N ILE A 161 1.14 -14.29 -7.44
CA ILE A 161 1.80 -15.02 -6.35
C ILE A 161 0.95 -16.21 -5.90
N ALA A 162 -0.37 -16.03 -5.85
CA ALA A 162 -1.33 -17.04 -5.41
C ALA A 162 -1.94 -17.77 -6.61
N MET A 163 -1.12 -18.47 -7.39
CA MET A 163 -1.61 -19.59 -8.21
C MET A 163 -1.67 -20.84 -7.33
N ASN A 164 -2.56 -20.83 -6.34
CA ASN A 164 -3.19 -21.99 -5.71
C ASN A 164 -4.21 -21.51 -4.66
N ASN A 165 -5.44 -22.00 -4.81
CA ASN A 165 -6.61 -21.91 -3.93
C ASN A 165 -7.45 -20.62 -3.94
N ASP A 166 -8.55 -20.76 -4.68
CA ASP A 166 -9.95 -20.32 -4.52
C ASP A 166 -10.36 -19.02 -3.82
N LEU A 167 -11.43 -18.49 -4.41
CA LEU A 167 -12.11 -17.24 -4.16
C LEU A 167 -13.10 -17.33 -2.99
N ASP A 168 -13.30 -16.17 -2.37
CA ASP A 168 -14.55 -15.66 -1.78
C ASP A 168 -14.73 -15.64 -0.25
N LEU A 169 -13.97 -14.77 0.44
CA LEU A 169 -14.22 -14.35 1.85
C LEU A 169 -13.75 -12.89 2.11
N SER A 170 -14.11 -11.95 1.24
CA SER A 170 -13.45 -10.63 1.17
C SER A 170 -13.69 -9.67 2.36
N TRP A 171 -14.86 -9.72 3.01
CA TRP A 171 -15.19 -8.84 4.13
C TRP A 171 -14.71 -9.39 5.48
N ALA A 172 -15.04 -10.64 5.79
CA ALA A 172 -14.65 -11.31 7.03
C ALA A 172 -13.12 -11.39 7.19
N GLN A 173 -12.37 -11.69 6.12
CA GLN A 173 -10.91 -11.75 6.20
C GLN A 173 -10.25 -10.38 6.38
N CYS A 174 -10.76 -9.31 5.76
CA CYS A 174 -10.19 -7.97 5.96
C CYS A 174 -10.52 -7.44 7.36
N GLY A 175 -11.75 -7.64 7.83
CA GLY A 175 -12.16 -7.30 9.20
C GLY A 175 -11.39 -8.09 10.26
N GLU A 176 -11.27 -9.40 10.10
CA GLU A 176 -10.52 -10.27 11.03
C GLU A 176 -9.01 -10.00 10.97
N LYS A 177 -8.42 -9.72 9.81
CA LYS A 177 -7.00 -9.30 9.73
C LYS A 177 -6.78 -7.94 10.38
N ALA A 178 -7.66 -6.96 10.15
CA ALA A 178 -7.58 -5.66 10.82
C ALA A 178 -7.74 -5.81 12.34
N ARG A 179 -8.68 -6.65 12.79
CA ARG A 179 -8.89 -6.98 14.21
C ARG A 179 -7.70 -7.73 14.80
N ARG A 180 -7.14 -8.73 14.13
CA ARG A 180 -5.92 -9.44 14.55
C ARG A 180 -4.69 -8.54 14.54
N LEU A 181 -4.61 -7.59 13.61
CA LEU A 181 -3.56 -6.58 13.58
C LEU A 181 -3.69 -5.63 14.77
N ALA A 182 -4.91 -5.22 15.12
CA ALA A 182 -5.20 -4.47 16.33
C ALA A 182 -4.83 -5.28 17.59
N ILE A 183 -5.22 -6.54 17.66
CA ILE A 183 -4.87 -7.46 18.74
C ILE A 183 -3.36 -7.67 18.81
N ASN A 184 -2.64 -7.75 17.69
CA ASN A 184 -1.18 -7.89 17.68
C ASN A 184 -0.47 -6.57 18.03
N CYS A 185 -1.06 -5.42 17.70
CA CYS A 185 -0.59 -4.11 18.19
C CYS A 185 -0.87 -3.93 19.70
N LEU A 186 -1.89 -4.62 20.24
CA LEU A 186 -2.32 -4.57 21.65
C LEU A 186 -1.79 -5.73 22.51
N ARG A 187 -1.33 -6.86 21.93
CA ARG A 187 -0.71 -7.97 22.64
C ARG A 187 0.71 -7.57 23.01
N ILE A 188 0.85 -6.92 24.16
CA ILE A 188 0.89 -7.61 25.45
C ILE A 188 0.27 -6.63 26.46
N SER A 189 -1.03 -6.78 26.70
CA SER A 189 -1.69 -6.38 27.95
C SER A 189 -2.18 -7.59 28.75
N GLU A 190 -1.95 -8.82 28.26
CA GLU A 190 -2.44 -10.07 28.91
C GLU A 190 -1.31 -11.07 29.27
N LEU A 191 -0.04 -10.65 29.36
CA LEU A 191 1.05 -11.50 29.91
C LEU A 191 1.77 -10.89 31.13
N CYS A 192 1.27 -9.79 31.68
CA CYS A 192 1.65 -9.27 33.00
C CYS A 192 0.39 -8.71 33.66
N GLY A 193 -0.46 -9.58 34.19
CA GLY A 193 -1.77 -9.23 34.72
C GLY A 193 -2.43 -10.36 35.48
N SER A 194 -1.65 -11.04 36.34
CA SER A 194 -2.08 -11.83 37.51
C SER A 194 -0.90 -11.91 38.44
#